data_AF-A0A928PBX6-F1
#
_entry.id   AF-A0A928PBX6-F1
#
_cell.length_a   1.000
_cell.length_b   1.000
_cell.length_c   1.000
_cell.angle_alpha   90.00
_cell.angle_beta   90.00
_cell.angle_gamma   90.00
#
_symmetry.space_group_name_H-M   'P 1'
#
loop_
_entity.id
_entity.type
_entity.pdbx_description
1 polymer ?
#
loop_
_entity_poly.entity_id
_entity_poly.type
_entity_poly.pdbx_seq_one_letter_code
_entity_poly.pdbx_strand_id
1 'polypeptide(L)' 'MRSLIDILDLTTEEIDLLISTAMDIAENPAKYSERCKGKKLATLFFEPSTRTRLSFEAAMYELGGQVLGFS' A
#
# COMPACT_ATOMS: atom_id res chain seq x y z
N MET A 1 -3.31 16.45 -2.69
CA MET A 1 -3.23 14.99 -2.86
C MET A 1 -1.92 14.71 -3.58
N ARG A 2 -1.06 13.84 -3.06
CA ARG A 2 0.27 13.53 -3.64
C ARG A 2 0.18 12.21 -4.40
N SER A 3 0.76 12.16 -5.58
CA SER A 3 0.93 10.93 -6.37
C SER A 3 2.37 10.45 -6.23
N LEU A 4 2.58 9.13 -6.29
CA LEU A 4 3.90 8.50 -6.41
C LEU A 4 3.97 7.85 -7.79
N ILE A 5 4.61 8.53 -8.74
CA ILE A 5 4.75 8.05 -10.13
C ILE A 5 6.19 7.64 -10.39
N ASP A 6 7.15 8.41 -9.87
CA ASP A 6 8.58 8.10 -9.94
C ASP A 6 9.19 8.08 -8.53
N ILE A 7 10.21 7.25 -8.31
CA ILE A 7 10.98 7.24 -7.05
C ILE A 7 11.73 8.57 -6.85
N LEU A 8 12.07 9.27 -7.94
CA LEU A 8 12.72 10.58 -7.91
C LEU A 8 11.82 11.69 -7.35
N ASP A 9 10.50 11.43 -7.22
CA ASP A 9 9.56 12.34 -6.57
C ASP A 9 9.70 12.34 -5.03
N LEU A 10 10.52 11.44 -4.46
CA LEU A 10 10.75 11.30 -3.03
C LEU A 10 12.13 11.81 -2.64
N THR A 11 12.21 12.54 -1.52
CA THR A 11 13.50 12.85 -0.90
C THR A 11 14.03 11.63 -0.15
N THR A 12 15.33 11.64 0.18
CA THR A 12 15.95 10.58 0.97
C THR A 12 15.25 10.39 2.32
N GLU A 13 14.87 11.49 2.98
CA GLU A 13 14.19 11.45 4.27
C GLU A 13 12.78 10.82 4.17
N GLU A 14 12.10 11.02 3.04
CA GLU A 14 10.79 10.41 2.79
C GLU A 14 10.91 8.92 2.52
N ILE A 15 11.98 8.50 1.83
CA ILE A 15 12.31 7.08 1.63
C ILE A 15 12.62 6.42 2.98
N ASP A 16 13.44 7.05 3.82
CA ASP A 16 13.76 6.55 5.16
C ASP A 16 12.49 6.43 6.03
N LEU A 17 11.58 7.41 5.93
CA LEU A 17 10.29 7.35 6.61
C LEU A 17 9.40 6.21 6.10
N LEU A 18 9.36 5.97 4.78
CA LEU A 18 8.59 4.85 4.21
C LEU A 18 9.14 3.50 4.68
N ILE A 19 10.46 3.34 4.69
CA ILE A 19 11.12 2.09 5.12
C ILE A 19 10.87 1.85 6.61
N SER A 20 11.10 2.86 7.46
CA SER A 20 10.84 2.74 8.91
C SER A 20 9.37 2.45 9.21
N THR A 21 8.43 3.06 8.49
CA THR A 21 7.00 2.77 8.61
C THR A 21 6.68 1.33 8.20
N ALA A 22 7.25 0.84 7.10
CA ALA A 22 7.06 -0.54 6.65
C ALA A 22 7.59 -1.56 7.69
N MET A 23 8.74 -1.27 8.30
CA MET A 23 9.29 -2.10 9.37
C MET A 23 8.38 -2.12 10.61
N ASP A 24 7.85 -0.98 11.04
CA ASP A 24 6.93 -0.93 12.19
C ASP A 24 5.60 -1.64 11.91
N ILE A 25 5.09 -1.59 10.67
CA ILE A 25 3.91 -2.38 10.27
C ILE A 25 4.21 -3.87 10.36
N ALA A 26 5.38 -4.31 9.90
CA ALA A 26 5.78 -5.71 9.93
C ALA A 26 5.97 -6.24 11.37
N GLU A 27 6.53 -5.42 12.26
CA GLU A 27 6.73 -5.78 13.68
C GLU A 27 5.42 -5.69 14.49
N ASN A 28 4.55 -4.73 14.16
CA ASN A 28 3.35 -4.41 14.94
C ASN A 28 2.06 -4.42 14.09
N PRO A 29 1.70 -5.51 13.38
CA PRO A 29 0.59 -5.50 12.43
C PRO A 29 -0.77 -5.14 13.07
N ALA A 30 -1.00 -5.58 14.30
CA ALA A 30 -2.23 -5.26 15.05
C ALA A 30 -2.43 -3.74 15.29
N LYS A 31 -1.35 -2.96 15.36
CA LYS A 31 -1.41 -1.49 15.50
C LYS A 31 -1.97 -0.81 14.24
N TYR A 32 -1.90 -1.49 13.10
CA TYR A 32 -2.25 -0.96 11.78
C TYR A 32 -3.52 -1.56 11.17
N SER A 33 -4.12 -2.57 11.81
CA SER A 33 -5.17 -3.41 11.23
C SER A 33 -6.46 -2.69 10.82
N GLU A 34 -6.66 -1.46 11.28
CA GLU A 34 -7.85 -0.65 10.99
C GLU A 34 -7.51 0.69 10.31
N ARG A 35 -6.26 0.90 9.88
CA ARG A 35 -5.80 2.18 9.30
C ARG A 35 -6.49 2.54 7.99
N CYS A 36 -6.99 1.54 7.28
CA CYS A 36 -7.77 1.69 6.04
C CYS A 36 -9.25 1.31 6.22
N LYS A 37 -9.75 1.18 7.46
CA LYS A 37 -11.16 0.85 7.70
C LYS A 37 -12.10 1.82 6.99
N GLY A 38 -13.05 1.27 6.22
CA GLY A 38 -14.01 2.04 5.44
C GLY A 38 -13.45 2.68 4.16
N LYS A 39 -12.16 2.48 3.84
CA LYS A 39 -11.55 2.94 2.59
C LYS A 39 -11.56 1.83 1.54
N LYS A 40 -11.66 2.25 0.28
CA LYS A 40 -11.61 1.37 -0.90
C LYS A 40 -10.44 1.79 -1.79
N LEU A 41 -9.61 0.83 -2.20
CA LEU A 41 -8.55 1.01 -3.20
C LEU A 41 -9.03 0.44 -4.54
N ALA A 42 -8.88 1.23 -5.61
CA ALA A 42 -9.09 0.77 -6.96
C ALA A 42 -7.77 0.29 -7.58
N THR A 43 -7.69 -0.93 -8.07
CA THR A 43 -6.54 -1.47 -8.82
C THR A 43 -6.87 -1.61 -10.30
N LEU A 44 -6.06 -0.98 -11.17
CA LEU A 44 -6.27 -0.96 -12.62
C LEU A 44 -5.04 -1.58 -13.30
N PHE A 45 -4.98 -2.91 -13.35
CA PHE A 45 -3.89 -3.63 -14.01
C PHE A 45 -4.26 -3.90 -15.47
N PHE A 46 -3.85 -3.02 -16.39
CA PHE A 46 -4.04 -3.25 -17.83
C PHE A 46 -3.06 -4.29 -18.40
N GLU A 47 -1.89 -4.39 -17.77
CA GLU A 47 -0.93 -5.46 -18.01
C GLU A 47 -0.88 -6.37 -16.76
N PRO A 48 -0.96 -7.69 -16.93
CA PRO A 48 -1.07 -8.60 -15.81
C PRO A 48 0.23 -8.65 -14.99
N SER A 49 0.13 -8.35 -13.69
CA SER A 49 1.19 -8.58 -12.70
C SER A 49 0.62 -9.19 -11.42
N THR A 50 0.65 -10.52 -11.32
CA THR A 50 0.08 -11.23 -10.16
C THR A 50 0.74 -10.83 -8.84
N ARG A 51 2.06 -10.65 -8.84
CA ARG A 51 2.80 -10.30 -7.61
C ARG A 51 2.38 -8.93 -7.09
N THR A 52 2.36 -7.92 -7.96
CA THR A 52 2.00 -6.55 -7.57
C THR A 52 0.53 -6.47 -7.19
N ARG A 53 -0.37 -7.11 -7.96
CA ARG A 53 -1.79 -7.11 -7.64
C ARG A 53 -2.07 -7.70 -6.26
N LEU A 54 -1.53 -8.90 -5.99
CA LEU A 54 -1.75 -9.57 -4.71
C LEU A 54 -1.09 -8.80 -3.54
N SER A 55 0.03 -8.11 -3.75
CA SER A 55 0.61 -7.29 -2.67
C SER A 55 -0.27 -6.10 -2.28
N PHE A 56 -0.88 -5.41 -3.24
CA PHE A 56 -1.82 -4.32 -2.94
C PHE A 56 -3.12 -4.83 -2.31
N GLU A 57 -3.64 -5.97 -2.77
CA GLU A 57 -4.82 -6.62 -2.18
C GLU A 57 -4.59 -7.05 -0.73
N ALA A 58 -3.50 -7.79 -0.48
CA ALA A 58 -3.15 -8.25 0.86
C ALA A 58 -2.96 -7.06 1.82
N ALA A 59 -2.18 -6.05 1.42
CA ALA A 59 -1.95 -4.88 2.27
C ALA A 59 -3.26 -4.14 2.62
N MET A 60 -4.17 -3.98 1.66
CA MET A 60 -5.45 -3.32 1.94
C MET A 60 -6.32 -4.13 2.90
N TYR A 61 -6.36 -5.46 2.78
CA TYR A 61 -7.12 -6.31 3.70
C TYR A 61 -6.51 -6.34 5.10
N GLU A 62 -5.17 -6.44 5.20
CA GLU A 62 -4.46 -6.40 6.47
C GLU A 62 -4.64 -5.08 7.21
N LEU A 63 -4.81 -3.97 6.48
CA LEU A 63 -5.09 -2.64 7.03
C LEU A 63 -6.61 -2.37 7.25
N GLY A 64 -7.48 -3.36 7.04
CA GLY A 64 -8.92 -3.29 7.30
C GLY A 64 -9.73 -2.60 6.20
N GLY A 65 -9.13 -2.37 5.03
CA GLY A 65 -9.76 -1.77 3.87
C GLY A 65 -10.31 -2.80 2.88
N GLN A 66 -10.77 -2.30 1.74
CA GLN A 66 -11.31 -3.12 0.64
C GLN A 66 -10.64 -2.79 -0.68
N VAL A 67 -10.62 -3.74 -1.60
CA VAL A 67 -10.12 -3.55 -2.97
C VAL A 67 -11.23 -3.81 -3.98
N LEU A 68 -11.21 -3.04 -5.07
CA LEU A 68 -12.02 -3.24 -6.27
C LEU A 68 -11.14 -2.99 -7.49
N GLY A 69 -11.41 -3.63 -8.61
CA GLY A 69 -10.56 -3.46 -9.79
C GLY A 69 -10.75 -4.53 -10.84
N PHE A 70 -9.89 -4.48 -11.86
CA PHE A 70 -9.79 -5.48 -12.91
C PHE A 70 -8.32 -5.78 -13.23
N SER A 71 -8.10 -6.91 -13.90
CA SER A 71 -6.80 -7.40 -14.36
C SER A 71 -6.88 -7.92 -15.77
#